data_AF-A0A5K1DGS4-F1
#
_entry.id   AF-A0A5K1DGS4-F1
#
_cell.length_a   1.000
_cell.length_b   1.000
_cell.length_c   1.000
_cell.angle_alpha   90.00
_cell.angle_beta   90.00
_cell.angle_gamma   90.00
#
_symmetry.space_group_name_H-M   'P 1'
#
loop_
_entity.id
_entity.type
_entity.pdbx_description
1 polymer ?
#
loop_
_entity_poly.entity_id
_entity_poly.type
_entity_poly.pdbx_seq_one_letter_code
_entity_poly.pdbx_strand_id
1 'polypeptide(L)' 'LAENGKFLLAACRVRRPTYTDYVISLDAGDMSKGSGTYIGKL' A
#
# COMPACT_ATOMS: atom_id res chain seq x y z
N LEU A 1 14.03 19.49 -4.42
CA LEU A 1 13.04 19.47 -5.51
C LEU A 1 12.86 18.01 -5.89
N ALA A 2 11.82 17.33 -5.39
CA ALA A 2 11.59 15.95 -5.78
C ALA A 2 11.26 15.95 -7.28
N GLU A 3 12.17 15.41 -8.08
CA GLU A 3 12.07 15.39 -9.53
C GLU A 3 10.87 14.53 -9.95
N ASN A 4 9.75 15.19 -10.24
CA ASN A 4 8.61 14.83 -11.10
C ASN A 4 8.15 13.36 -11.25
N GLY A 5 8.52 12.45 -10.35
CA GLY A 5 7.96 11.12 -10.25
C GLY A 5 6.63 11.21 -9.52
N LYS A 6 5.51 11.16 -10.25
CA LYS A 6 4.19 11.03 -9.63
C LYS A 6 4.11 9.65 -8.97
N PHE A 7 3.86 9.64 -7.67
CA PHE A 7 3.56 8.42 -6.95
C PHE A 7 2.24 7.84 -7.44
N LEU A 8 2.24 6.55 -7.80
CA LEU A 8 1.03 5.87 -8.26
C LEU A 8 0.38 5.09 -7.12
N LEU A 9 1.14 4.20 -6.48
CA LEU A 9 0.65 3.27 -5.48
C LEU A 9 1.74 2.93 -4.48
N ALA A 10 1.28 2.66 -3.27
CA ALA A 10 2.03 2.16 -2.13
C ALA A 10 1.68 0.69 -1.90
N ALA A 11 2.64 -0.11 -1.45
CA ALA A 11 2.37 -1.46 -0.99
C ALA A 11 3.10 -1.75 0.33
N CYS A 12 2.41 -2.40 1.26
CA CYS A 12 2.96 -2.88 2.52
C CYS A 12 2.92 -4.42 2.55
N ARG A 13 4.08 -5.05 2.77
CA ARG A 13 4.20 -6.51 2.89
C ARG A 13 4.00 -6.94 4.35
N VAL A 14 2.99 -7.74 4.59
CA VAL A 14 2.67 -8.32 5.91
C VAL A 14 2.95 -9.81 5.88
N ARG A 15 4.05 -10.21 6.51
CA ARG A 15 4.45 -11.62 6.60
C ARG A 15 3.59 -12.34 7.64
N ARG A 16 3.02 -13.48 7.27
CA ARG A 16 2.33 -14.41 8.16
C ARG A 16 3.07 -15.74 8.21
N PRO A 17 2.74 -16.63 9.16
CA PRO A 17 3.42 -17.92 9.28
C PRO A 17 3.31 -18.80 8.03
N THR A 18 2.17 -18.74 7.32
CA THR A 18 1.86 -19.65 6.20
C THR A 18 1.79 -18.96 4.83
N TYR A 19 1.77 -17.62 4.77
CA TYR A 19 1.71 -16.85 3.53
C TYR A 19 2.17 -15.41 3.76
N THR A 20 2.26 -14.64 2.69
CA THR A 20 2.56 -13.20 2.75
C THR A 20 1.41 -12.45 2.13
N ASP A 21 0.96 -11.42 2.85
CA ASP A 21 -0.03 -10.48 2.37
C ASP A 21 0.65 -9.22 1.85
N TYR A 22 0.07 -8.62 0.82
CA TYR A 22 0.41 -7.30 0.34
C TYR A 22 -0.81 -6.41 0.45
N VAL A 23 -0.72 -5.34 1.22
CA VAL A 23 -1.75 -4.28 1.32
C VAL A 23 -1.37 -3.21 0.32
N ILE A 24 -2.27 -2.86 -0.60
CA ILE A 24 -2.02 -1.89 -1.68
C ILE A 24 -2.89 -0.65 -1.43
N SER A 25 -2.30 0.54 -1.50
CA SER A 25 -2.97 1.83 -1.25
C SER A 25 -2.51 2.90 -2.25
N LEU A 26 -3.35 3.90 -2.51
CA LEU A 26 -2.98 5.12 -3.26
C LEU A 26 -2.19 6.11 -2.40
N ASP A 27 -2.19 5.92 -1.08
CA ASP A 27 -1.48 6.77 -0.14
C ASP A 27 -0.40 5.95 0.59
N ALA A 28 0.83 6.45 0.57
CA ALA A 28 1.94 5.82 1.29
C ALA A 28 1.84 5.98 2.81
N GLY A 29 1.17 7.02 3.29
CA GLY A 29 0.95 7.30 4.71
C GLY A 29 -0.24 6.53 5.30
N ASP A 30 -1.17 6.06 4.46
CA ASP A 30 -2.38 5.37 4.91
C ASP A 30 -2.57 4.02 4.21
N MET A 31 -2.22 2.97 4.95
CA MET A 31 -2.35 1.56 4.54
C MET A 31 -3.49 0.86 5.27
N SER A 32 -4.37 1.60 5.93
CA SER A 32 -5.45 1.00 6.70
C SER A 32 -6.57 0.53 5.76
N LYS A 33 -7.09 -0.68 5.99
CA LYS A 33 -8.12 -1.29 5.11
C LYS A 33 -9.45 -0.53 5.07
N GLY A 34 -9.70 0.31 6.07
CA GLY A 34 -10.89 1.17 6.13
C GLY A 34 -10.68 2.53 5.46
N SER A 35 -9.47 2.81 4.98
CA SER A 35 -9.19 4.05 4.29
C SER A 35 -9.81 4.08 2.90
N GLY A 36 -10.26 5.25 2.46
CA GLY A 36 -10.72 5.46 1.08
C GLY A 36 -9.60 5.33 0.03
N THR A 37 -8.33 5.32 0.45
CA THR A 37 -7.17 5.13 -0.42
C THR A 37 -6.76 3.66 -0.56
N TYR A 38 -7.35 2.76 0.26
CA TYR A 38 -7.11 1.33 0.19
C TYR A 38 -7.68 0.74 -1.10
N ILE A 39 -6.80 0.17 -1.92
CA ILE A 39 -7.16 -0.43 -3.21
C ILE A 39 -7.49 -1.92 -3.04
N GLY A 40 -6.73 -2.62 -2.20
CA GLY A 40 -6.94 -4.06 -2.05
C GLY A 40 -5.78 -4.80 -1.38
N LYS A 41 -5.89 -6.13 -1.38
CA LYS A 41 -4.91 -7.02 -0.77
C LYS A 41 -4.68 -8.25 -1.63
N LEU A 42 -3.40 -8.63 -1.77
CA LEU A 42 -2.94 -9.85 -2.42
C LEU A 42 -2.38 -10.81 -1.38
#